data_AF-A0A7Y1ZB47-F1
#
_entry.id   AF-A0A7Y1ZB47-F1
#
_cell.length_a   1.000
_cell.length_b   1.000
_cell.length_c   1.000
_cell.angle_alpha   90.00
_cell.angle_beta   90.00
_cell.angle_gamma   90.00
#
_symmetry.space_group_name_H-M   'P 1'
#
loop_
_entity.id
_entity.type
_entity.pdbx_description
1 polymer ?
#
loop_
_entity_poly.entity_id
_entity_poly.type
_entity_poly.pdbx_seq_one_letter_code
_entity_poly.pdbx_strand_id
1 'polypeptide(L)'
;MKLNSLYIVLSILLFSTPCLGQYEFTGNVDPETWEGDVYLSVIEDYRKISGVYPEQILAQTSPDSSGYFRFSGNNLPNSNRIYRIHIDNCKPNEQAANHFLGHCENSKEVLFIANNSDKLELPFSFDQEMFCKVVSNNEKANTLLKIDSIKNDMKFAFGTYRSAANRKINSKKWFKTLQNYGEQLNEPLAELYIFNFLSDPRSELHAYYLKDLSDNTYYDKLKTRLEANYPNTSYAQQFAANLRSDKVLIGS
;
A
#
# COMPACT_ATOMS: atom_id res chain seq x y z
N MET A 1 -36.57 45.64 0.76
CA MET A 1 -36.08 44.46 0.01
C MET A 1 -34.63 44.03 0.31
N LYS A 2 -33.78 44.80 1.00
CA LYS A 2 -32.38 44.38 1.29
C LYS A 2 -32.19 43.54 2.56
N LEU A 3 -33.10 43.64 3.55
CA LEU A 3 -32.97 42.93 4.83
C LEU A 3 -33.25 41.41 4.70
N ASN A 4 -34.24 41.02 3.89
CA ASN A 4 -34.61 39.60 3.73
C ASN A 4 -33.54 38.79 2.98
N SER A 5 -32.77 39.40 2.07
CA SER A 5 -31.64 38.73 1.41
C SER A 5 -30.50 38.43 2.38
N LEU A 6 -30.30 39.25 3.43
CA LEU A 6 -29.24 39.04 4.42
C LEU A 6 -29.54 37.82 5.31
N TYR A 7 -30.80 37.64 5.72
CA TYR A 7 -31.21 36.48 6.51
C TYR A 7 -31.11 35.16 5.72
N ILE A 8 -31.37 35.18 4.42
CA ILE A 8 -31.23 34.01 3.54
C ILE A 8 -29.75 33.62 3.39
N VAL A 9 -28.85 34.60 3.21
CA VAL A 9 -27.41 34.35 3.14
C VAL A 9 -26.86 33.82 4.48
N LEU A 10 -27.33 34.37 5.61
CA LEU A 10 -26.91 33.93 6.94
C LEU A 10 -27.37 32.51 7.28
N SER A 11 -28.53 32.08 6.77
CA SER A 11 -29.05 30.73 6.97
C SER A 11 -28.37 29.68 6.07
N ILE A 12 -27.89 30.05 4.88
CA ILE A 12 -27.10 29.15 4.02
C ILE A 12 -25.71 28.87 4.63
N LEU A 13 -25.10 29.86 5.31
CA LEU A 13 -23.81 29.70 6.00
C LEU A 13 -23.85 28.83 7.26
N LEU A 14 -25.04 28.62 7.85
CA LEU A 14 -25.21 27.80 9.06
C LEU A 14 -25.39 26.30 8.79
N PHE A 15 -25.60 25.90 7.53
CA PHE A 15 -25.76 24.49 7.12
C PHE A 15 -24.55 23.88 6.42
N SER A 16 -23.42 24.61 6.31
CA SER A 16 -22.17 24.03 5.84
C SER A 16 -21.47 23.28 6.98
N THR A 17 -22.08 22.23 7.52
CA THR A 17 -21.30 21.23 8.25
C THR A 17 -20.32 20.61 7.26
N PRO A 18 -19.01 20.57 7.52
CA PRO A 18 -18.10 19.82 6.68
C PRO A 18 -18.60 18.38 6.70
N CYS A 19 -19.06 17.89 5.54
CA CYS A 19 -19.34 16.49 5.35
C CYS A 19 -17.98 15.80 5.50
N LEU A 20 -17.69 15.28 6.69
CA LEU A 20 -16.53 14.45 6.91
C LEU A 20 -16.71 13.25 5.98
N GLY A 21 -15.74 13.04 5.08
CA GLY A 21 -15.74 11.88 4.20
C GLY A 21 -15.96 10.62 5.02
N GLN A 22 -16.83 9.76 4.53
CA GLN A 22 -17.01 8.42 5.09
C GLN A 22 -16.42 7.45 4.08
N TYR A 23 -15.34 6.78 4.49
CA TYR A 23 -14.75 5.76 3.66
C TYR A 23 -15.67 4.55 3.61
N GLU A 24 -15.58 3.80 2.53
CA GLU A 24 -16.33 2.56 2.35
C GLU A 24 -15.48 1.56 1.57
N PHE A 25 -14.99 0.52 2.26
CA PHE A 25 -14.20 -0.54 1.65
C PHE A 25 -14.98 -1.84 1.73
N THR A 26 -15.27 -2.42 0.57
CA THR A 26 -16.09 -3.63 0.44
C THR A 26 -15.34 -4.69 -0.37
N GLY A 27 -15.80 -5.93 -0.27
CA GLY A 27 -15.27 -7.01 -1.09
C GLY A 27 -15.97 -8.33 -0.81
N ASN A 28 -15.49 -9.37 -1.45
CA ASN A 28 -15.95 -10.73 -1.23
C ASN A 28 -14.77 -11.64 -0.90
N VAL A 29 -15.02 -12.60 -0.01
CA VAL A 29 -14.18 -13.77 0.18
C VAL A 29 -14.90 -15.02 -0.30
N ASP A 30 -14.18 -16.08 -0.61
CA ASP A 30 -14.78 -17.37 -0.96
C ASP A 30 -15.24 -18.10 0.32
N PRO A 31 -16.54 -18.22 0.58
CA PRO A 31 -17.05 -18.81 1.81
C PRO A 31 -16.86 -20.33 1.88
N GLU A 32 -16.51 -21.00 0.77
CA GLU A 32 -16.23 -22.44 0.76
C GLU A 32 -14.82 -22.74 1.27
N THR A 33 -13.88 -21.81 1.08
CA THR A 33 -12.46 -22.01 1.39
C THR A 33 -11.95 -21.12 2.52
N TRP A 34 -12.60 -20.00 2.82
CA TRP A 34 -12.17 -19.06 3.85
C TRP A 34 -13.18 -18.94 4.99
N GLU A 35 -12.73 -19.35 6.17
CA GLU A 35 -13.47 -19.26 7.41
C GLU A 35 -12.71 -18.33 8.35
N GLY A 36 -13.24 -17.14 8.59
CA GLY A 36 -12.60 -16.21 9.50
C GLY A 36 -13.01 -14.76 9.29
N ASP A 37 -12.39 -13.90 10.08
CA ASP A 37 -12.61 -12.47 10.01
C ASP A 37 -11.67 -11.82 8.99
N VAL A 38 -12.18 -10.77 8.37
CA VAL A 38 -11.42 -9.87 7.51
C VAL A 38 -10.95 -8.70 8.35
N TYR A 39 -9.70 -8.29 8.14
CA TYR A 39 -9.05 -7.24 8.93
C TYR A 39 -8.63 -6.08 8.03
N LEU A 40 -8.90 -4.85 8.48
CA LEU A 40 -8.39 -3.62 7.89
C LEU A 40 -7.23 -3.11 8.75
N SER A 41 -6.06 -2.93 8.15
CA SER A 41 -4.86 -2.43 8.82
C SER A 41 -4.30 -1.18 8.15
N VAL A 42 -3.66 -0.29 8.92
CA VAL A 42 -2.88 0.86 8.42
C VAL A 42 -1.40 0.61 8.58
N ILE A 43 -0.63 0.87 7.53
CA ILE A 43 0.82 0.69 7.52
C ILE A 43 1.49 2.04 7.72
N GLU A 44 1.74 2.45 8.96
CA GLU A 44 2.46 3.71 9.28
C GLU A 44 3.99 3.55 9.24
N ASP A 45 4.48 2.31 9.44
CA ASP A 45 5.86 1.93 9.18
C ASP A 45 5.95 1.14 7.88
N TYR A 46 6.42 1.78 6.81
CA TYR A 46 6.48 1.16 5.49
C TYR A 46 7.44 -0.05 5.44
N ARG A 47 8.37 -0.16 6.40
CA ARG A 47 9.30 -1.30 6.50
C ARG A 47 8.59 -2.57 6.97
N LYS A 48 7.42 -2.42 7.60
CA LYS A 48 6.54 -3.51 8.07
C LYS A 48 5.53 -3.96 7.01
N ILE A 49 5.62 -3.46 5.77
CA ILE A 49 4.61 -3.71 4.73
C ILE A 49 4.51 -5.17 4.26
N SER A 50 5.50 -6.02 4.57
CA SER A 50 5.51 -7.42 4.16
C SER A 50 4.88 -8.38 5.18
N GLY A 51 4.55 -7.90 6.39
CA GLY A 51 4.01 -8.74 7.46
C GLY A 51 2.76 -8.15 8.08
N VAL A 52 1.92 -9.00 8.66
CA VAL A 52 0.72 -8.62 9.41
C VAL A 52 1.11 -8.36 10.87
N TYR A 53 0.90 -7.14 11.35
CA TYR A 53 1.23 -6.76 12.72
C TYR A 53 -0.05 -6.34 13.48
N PRO A 54 -0.35 -6.94 14.65
CA PRO A 54 -1.59 -6.64 15.39
C PRO A 54 -1.76 -5.15 15.70
N GLU A 55 -0.68 -4.42 15.98
CA GLU A 55 -0.73 -2.98 16.26
C GLU A 55 -1.13 -2.11 15.06
N GLN A 56 -1.17 -2.68 13.85
CA GLN A 56 -1.60 -2.01 12.63
C GLN A 56 -3.09 -2.18 12.35
N ILE A 57 -3.79 -3.10 13.04
CA ILE A 57 -5.20 -3.41 12.80
C ILE A 57 -6.08 -2.25 13.31
N LEU A 58 -6.86 -1.67 12.40
CA LEU A 58 -7.83 -0.62 12.70
C LEU A 58 -9.23 -1.17 12.99
N ALA A 59 -9.62 -2.20 12.24
CA ALA A 59 -10.96 -2.77 12.30
C ALA A 59 -10.96 -4.23 11.84
N GLN A 60 -12.01 -4.95 12.23
CA GLN A 60 -12.25 -6.34 11.91
C GLN A 60 -13.74 -6.51 11.61
N THR A 61 -14.07 -7.38 10.66
CA THR A 61 -15.46 -7.76 10.35
C THR A 61 -15.52 -9.21 9.92
N SER A 62 -16.64 -9.87 10.21
CA SER A 62 -16.93 -11.19 9.66
C SER A 62 -17.64 -11.03 8.31
N PRO A 63 -17.25 -11.78 7.26
CA PRO A 63 -18.03 -11.90 6.04
C PRO A 63 -19.43 -12.45 6.33
N ASP A 64 -20.42 -12.05 5.52
CA ASP A 64 -21.74 -12.67 5.58
C ASP A 64 -21.76 -14.06 4.92
N SER A 65 -22.94 -14.70 4.87
CA SER A 65 -23.09 -16.04 4.29
C SER A 65 -22.76 -16.13 2.79
N SER A 66 -22.72 -15.00 2.09
CA SER A 66 -22.29 -14.92 0.68
C SER A 66 -20.80 -14.62 0.52
N GLY A 67 -20.08 -14.43 1.63
CA GLY A 67 -18.69 -14.00 1.64
C GLY A 67 -18.49 -12.50 1.53
N TYR A 68 -19.57 -11.70 1.52
CA TYR A 68 -19.46 -10.25 1.42
C TYR A 68 -19.01 -9.62 2.74
N PHE A 69 -18.09 -8.66 2.68
CA PHE A 69 -17.65 -7.88 3.84
C PHE A 69 -17.67 -6.38 3.56
N ARG A 70 -17.73 -5.59 4.64
CA ARG A 70 -17.74 -4.12 4.57
C ARG A 70 -17.04 -3.48 5.76
N PHE A 71 -16.17 -2.53 5.46
CA PHE A 71 -15.67 -1.53 6.39
C PHE A 71 -16.20 -0.16 6.00
N SER A 72 -16.69 0.61 6.98
CA SER A 72 -17.08 2.00 6.77
C SER A 72 -16.92 2.80 8.04
N GLY A 73 -16.59 4.08 7.92
CA GLY A 73 -16.39 4.95 9.07
C GLY A 73 -15.90 6.33 8.65
N ASN A 74 -15.47 7.12 9.62
CA ASN A 74 -14.96 8.48 9.42
C ASN A 74 -13.64 8.73 10.18
N ASN A 75 -13.00 7.67 10.66
CA ASN A 75 -11.81 7.70 11.52
C ASN A 75 -10.48 7.55 10.76
N LEU A 76 -10.48 7.52 9.42
CA LEU A 76 -9.24 7.52 8.64
C LEU A 76 -8.70 8.95 8.46
N PRO A 77 -7.39 9.12 8.24
CA PRO A 77 -6.84 10.41 7.84
C PRO A 77 -7.37 10.90 6.48
N ASN A 78 -7.49 12.22 6.33
CA ASN A 78 -7.86 12.85 5.07
C ASN A 78 -6.76 12.78 3.99
N SER A 79 -5.51 12.54 4.40
CA SER A 79 -4.39 12.32 3.48
C SER A 79 -4.23 10.83 3.24
N ASN A 80 -3.76 10.47 2.05
CA ASN A 80 -3.56 9.07 1.69
C ASN A 80 -2.63 8.35 2.68
N ARG A 81 -2.94 7.09 2.97
CA ARG A 81 -2.10 6.13 3.68
C ARG A 81 -2.06 4.82 2.93
N ILE A 82 -1.08 3.98 3.27
CA ILE A 82 -1.05 2.59 2.82
C ILE A 82 -1.90 1.76 3.80
N TYR A 83 -2.86 1.04 3.26
CA TYR A 83 -3.71 0.11 4.00
C TYR A 83 -3.50 -1.31 3.49
N ARG A 84 -3.86 -2.25 4.36
CA ARG A 84 -3.97 -3.68 4.04
C ARG A 84 -5.38 -4.15 4.39
N ILE A 85 -5.99 -4.91 3.49
CA ILE A 85 -7.07 -5.84 3.83
C ILE A 85 -6.49 -7.24 3.77
N HIS A 86 -6.71 -8.05 4.81
CA HIS A 86 -6.29 -9.45 4.83
C HIS A 86 -7.29 -10.35 5.52
N ILE A 87 -7.22 -11.63 5.21
CA ILE A 87 -7.94 -12.73 5.85
C ILE A 87 -6.97 -13.90 6.01
N ASP A 88 -7.01 -14.55 7.17
CA ASP A 88 -6.13 -15.65 7.54
C ASP A 88 -6.95 -16.85 8.03
N ASN A 89 -6.70 -18.04 7.46
CA ASN A 89 -7.26 -19.31 7.93
C ASN A 89 -6.33 -20.00 8.94
N CYS A 90 -5.42 -19.26 9.56
CA CYS A 90 -4.50 -19.79 10.57
C CYS A 90 -5.25 -20.08 11.89
N LYS A 91 -4.99 -21.22 12.54
CA LYS A 91 -5.67 -21.59 13.80
C LYS A 91 -5.33 -20.61 14.94
N PRO A 92 -6.24 -20.32 15.90
CA PRO A 92 -6.01 -19.33 16.96
C PRO A 92 -4.74 -19.54 17.80
N ASN A 93 -4.38 -20.80 18.07
CA ASN A 93 -3.16 -21.13 18.84
C ASN A 93 -1.85 -20.93 18.03
N GLU A 94 -1.95 -20.73 16.72
CA GLU A 94 -0.83 -20.49 15.80
C GLU A 94 -0.79 -19.02 15.34
N GLN A 95 -1.89 -18.26 15.48
CA GLN A 95 -1.98 -16.85 15.09
C GLN A 95 -0.96 -15.98 15.84
N ALA A 96 -0.78 -16.13 17.16
CA ALA A 96 0.17 -15.29 17.89
C ALA A 96 1.64 -15.47 17.43
N ALA A 97 2.04 -16.69 17.06
CA ALA A 97 3.39 -16.98 16.57
C ALA A 97 3.56 -16.64 15.08
N ASN A 98 2.54 -16.93 14.26
CA ASN A 98 2.58 -16.69 12.82
C ASN A 98 2.42 -15.20 12.46
N HIS A 99 1.61 -14.45 13.23
CA HIS A 99 1.53 -12.98 13.10
C HIS A 99 2.81 -12.31 13.60
N PHE A 100 3.51 -12.90 14.59
CA PHE A 100 4.83 -12.40 15.03
C PHE A 100 5.91 -12.63 13.97
N LEU A 101 5.84 -13.71 13.20
CA LEU A 101 6.76 -14.01 12.10
C LEU A 101 6.34 -13.38 10.76
N GLY A 102 5.13 -12.83 10.67
CA GLY A 102 4.63 -12.15 9.47
C GLY A 102 4.41 -13.07 8.26
N HIS A 103 4.19 -14.37 8.47
CA HIS A 103 3.93 -15.33 7.39
C HIS A 103 2.89 -16.38 7.83
N CYS A 104 1.70 -16.31 7.24
CA CYS A 104 0.70 -17.38 7.28
C CYS A 104 0.52 -17.88 5.83
N GLU A 105 0.85 -19.15 5.54
CA GLU A 105 0.72 -19.70 4.19
C GLU A 105 -0.75 -19.73 3.71
N ASN A 106 -1.69 -19.78 4.66
CA ASN A 106 -3.13 -19.68 4.42
C ASN A 106 -3.63 -18.26 4.72
N SER A 107 -2.97 -17.26 4.15
CA SER A 107 -3.42 -15.86 4.18
C SER A 107 -3.61 -15.31 2.76
N LYS A 108 -4.58 -14.43 2.62
CA LYS A 108 -4.75 -13.61 1.41
C LYS A 108 -4.78 -12.15 1.85
N GLU A 109 -4.06 -11.31 1.13
CA GLU A 109 -3.98 -9.89 1.42
C GLU A 109 -3.97 -9.03 0.14
N VAL A 110 -4.37 -7.77 0.30
CA VAL A 110 -4.16 -6.73 -0.69
C VAL A 110 -3.73 -5.44 -0.01
N LEU A 111 -2.70 -4.82 -0.57
CA LEU A 111 -2.25 -3.49 -0.20
C LEU A 111 -2.84 -2.46 -1.17
N PHE A 112 -3.29 -1.34 -0.62
CA PHE A 112 -3.85 -0.24 -1.40
C PHE A 112 -3.57 1.11 -0.75
N ILE A 113 -3.69 2.17 -1.53
CA ILE A 113 -3.59 3.55 -1.05
C ILE A 113 -5.00 4.13 -0.95
N ALA A 114 -5.36 4.65 0.22
CA ALA A 114 -6.67 5.29 0.40
C ALA A 114 -6.64 6.44 1.41
N ASN A 115 -7.75 7.18 1.51
CA ASN A 115 -8.03 8.18 2.55
C ASN A 115 -9.51 8.08 3.02
N ASN A 116 -9.90 8.93 3.97
CA ASN A 116 -11.24 8.92 4.59
C ASN A 116 -12.42 9.22 3.65
N SER A 117 -12.19 9.65 2.41
CA SER A 117 -13.23 9.94 1.41
C SER A 117 -13.32 8.88 0.30
N ASP A 118 -12.47 7.85 0.37
CA ASP A 118 -12.37 6.86 -0.69
C ASP A 118 -13.41 5.75 -0.53
N LYS A 119 -13.90 5.30 -1.67
CA LYS A 119 -14.69 4.09 -1.83
C LYS A 119 -13.87 3.07 -2.59
N LEU A 120 -13.83 1.85 -2.10
CA LEU A 120 -13.03 0.78 -2.66
C LEU A 120 -13.82 -0.53 -2.64
N GLU A 121 -13.75 -1.26 -3.73
CA GLU A 121 -14.32 -2.59 -3.88
C GLU A 121 -13.22 -3.58 -4.28
N LEU A 122 -13.23 -4.74 -3.63
CA LEU A 122 -12.38 -5.89 -3.91
C LEU A 122 -13.25 -7.03 -4.48
N PRO A 123 -13.68 -6.93 -5.75
CA PRO A 123 -14.42 -8.01 -6.39
C PRO A 123 -13.50 -9.20 -6.68
N PHE A 124 -14.09 -10.38 -6.88
CA PHE A 124 -13.38 -11.48 -7.49
C PHE A 124 -12.82 -11.08 -8.86
N SER A 125 -11.62 -11.58 -9.16
CA SER A 125 -11.01 -11.42 -10.47
C SER A 125 -11.30 -12.63 -11.36
N PHE A 126 -10.52 -12.80 -12.43
CA PHE A 126 -10.60 -14.00 -13.26
C PHE A 126 -10.28 -15.26 -12.42
N ASP A 127 -10.87 -16.40 -12.76
CA ASP A 127 -10.77 -17.66 -11.99
C ASP A 127 -11.20 -17.57 -10.51
N GLN A 128 -12.09 -16.62 -10.16
CA GLN A 128 -12.59 -16.43 -8.78
C GLN A 128 -11.49 -16.10 -7.76
N GLU A 129 -10.37 -15.53 -8.19
CA GLU A 129 -9.31 -15.12 -7.26
C GLU A 129 -9.72 -13.88 -6.45
N MET A 130 -9.63 -14.00 -5.13
CA MET A 130 -9.82 -12.90 -4.17
C MET A 130 -8.67 -11.90 -4.23
N PHE A 131 -8.95 -10.63 -3.96
CA PHE A 131 -7.94 -9.59 -3.68
C PHE A 131 -6.96 -9.29 -4.84
N CYS A 132 -7.18 -9.87 -6.03
CA CYS A 132 -6.40 -9.60 -7.24
C CYS A 132 -6.94 -8.44 -8.09
N LYS A 133 -7.93 -7.68 -7.58
CA LYS A 133 -8.50 -6.52 -8.27
C LYS A 133 -8.94 -5.46 -7.25
N VAL A 134 -8.56 -4.21 -7.51
CA VAL A 134 -8.98 -3.04 -6.73
C VAL A 134 -9.75 -2.09 -7.66
N VAL A 135 -11.01 -1.83 -7.32
CA VAL A 135 -11.86 -0.83 -7.98
C VAL A 135 -12.12 0.30 -6.99
N SER A 136 -11.82 1.55 -7.36
CA SER A 136 -11.97 2.67 -6.43
C SER A 136 -12.25 3.97 -7.18
N ASN A 137 -12.86 4.93 -6.48
CA ASN A 137 -12.94 6.33 -6.92
C ASN A 137 -11.58 7.06 -6.82
N ASN A 138 -10.60 6.47 -6.13
CA ASN A 138 -9.23 6.94 -6.08
C ASN A 138 -8.36 6.09 -7.01
N GLU A 139 -7.88 6.69 -8.11
CA GLU A 139 -7.03 6.01 -9.10
C GLU A 139 -5.73 5.45 -8.50
N LYS A 140 -5.29 6.00 -7.36
CA LYS A 140 -4.07 5.57 -6.65
C LYS A 140 -4.26 4.27 -5.88
N ALA A 141 -5.49 3.85 -5.61
CA ALA A 141 -5.76 2.66 -4.79
C ALA A 141 -5.15 1.38 -5.39
N ASN A 142 -5.13 1.28 -6.71
CA ASN A 142 -4.64 0.09 -7.42
C ASN A 142 -3.13 0.13 -7.74
N THR A 143 -2.39 1.16 -7.35
CA THR A 143 -0.98 1.28 -7.76
C THR A 143 -0.09 0.21 -7.15
N LEU A 144 -0.31 -0.14 -5.88
CA LEU A 144 0.49 -1.14 -5.18
C LEU A 144 0.28 -2.54 -5.78
N LEU A 145 -0.96 -2.90 -6.09
CA LEU A 145 -1.29 -4.15 -6.78
C LEU A 145 -0.64 -4.23 -8.17
N LYS A 146 -0.61 -3.13 -8.93
CA LYS A 146 0.12 -3.08 -10.21
C LYS A 146 1.63 -3.24 -10.03
N ILE A 147 2.21 -2.66 -8.98
CA ILE A 147 3.64 -2.86 -8.65
C ILE A 147 3.90 -4.34 -8.32
N ASP A 148 2.99 -5.01 -7.61
CA ASP A 148 3.12 -6.44 -7.33
C ASP A 148 3.02 -7.30 -8.59
N SER A 149 2.17 -6.92 -9.56
CA SER A 149 2.16 -7.54 -10.88
C SER A 149 3.53 -7.44 -11.58
N ILE A 150 4.16 -6.27 -11.57
CA ILE A 150 5.51 -6.07 -12.16
C ILE A 150 6.56 -6.90 -11.42
N LYS A 151 6.48 -6.97 -10.08
CA LYS A 151 7.38 -7.83 -9.27
C LYS A 151 7.20 -9.31 -9.61
N ASN A 152 5.98 -9.75 -9.90
CA ASN A 152 5.69 -11.14 -10.29
C ASN A 152 6.23 -11.44 -11.70
N ASP A 153 6.05 -10.55 -12.68
CA ASP A 153 6.65 -10.68 -14.02
C ASP A 153 8.19 -10.77 -13.94
N MET A 154 8.78 -9.96 -13.06
CA MET A 154 10.20 -10.02 -12.78
C MET A 154 10.63 -11.37 -12.20
N LYS A 155 9.93 -11.89 -11.18
CA LYS A 155 10.20 -13.22 -10.61
C LYS A 155 10.14 -14.32 -11.67
N PHE A 156 9.11 -14.27 -12.54
CA PHE A 156 8.96 -15.21 -13.65
C PHE A 156 10.16 -15.14 -14.60
N ALA A 157 10.57 -13.93 -15.02
CA ALA A 157 11.72 -13.74 -15.91
C ALA A 157 13.06 -14.25 -15.33
N PHE A 158 13.25 -14.13 -14.01
CA PHE A 158 14.41 -14.72 -13.32
C PHE A 158 14.34 -16.25 -13.27
N GLY A 159 13.13 -16.82 -13.17
CA GLY A 159 12.91 -18.27 -13.18
C GLY A 159 13.22 -18.93 -14.52
N THR A 160 12.94 -18.26 -15.64
CA THR A 160 13.09 -18.81 -17.00
C THR A 160 14.55 -19.10 -17.38
N TYR A 161 15.50 -18.23 -17.01
CA TYR A 161 16.91 -18.37 -17.41
C TYR A 161 17.87 -18.12 -16.25
N ARG A 162 18.62 -19.15 -15.85
CA ARG A 162 19.44 -19.12 -14.62
C ARG A 162 20.86 -18.58 -14.78
N SER A 163 21.30 -18.22 -15.98
CA SER A 163 22.69 -17.80 -16.23
C SER A 163 23.03 -16.47 -15.55
N ALA A 164 24.28 -16.32 -15.11
CA ALA A 164 24.75 -15.07 -14.49
C ALA A 164 24.62 -13.85 -15.42
N ALA A 165 24.84 -14.05 -16.72
CA ALA A 165 24.64 -13.00 -17.73
C ALA A 165 23.17 -12.57 -17.83
N ASN A 166 22.23 -13.53 -17.86
CA ASN A 166 20.80 -13.23 -17.87
C ASN A 166 20.38 -12.49 -16.60
N ARG A 167 20.85 -12.94 -15.43
CA ARG A 167 20.57 -12.26 -14.15
C ARG A 167 21.05 -10.81 -14.19
N LYS A 168 22.27 -10.55 -14.63
CA LYS A 168 22.81 -9.19 -14.72
C LYS A 168 21.98 -8.27 -15.64
N ILE A 169 21.62 -8.76 -16.83
CA ILE A 169 20.82 -7.97 -17.78
C ILE A 169 19.42 -7.71 -17.24
N ASN A 170 18.76 -8.74 -16.69
CA ASN A 170 17.41 -8.62 -16.16
C ASN A 170 17.34 -7.77 -14.90
N SER A 171 18.28 -7.89 -13.97
CA SER A 171 18.30 -7.03 -12.77
C SER A 171 18.39 -5.55 -13.15
N LYS A 172 19.27 -5.19 -14.09
CA LYS A 172 19.37 -3.81 -14.58
C LYS A 172 18.06 -3.33 -15.21
N LYS A 173 17.45 -4.17 -16.06
CA LYS A 173 16.16 -3.88 -16.72
C LYS A 173 15.07 -3.64 -15.69
N TRP A 174 14.83 -4.61 -14.79
CA TRP A 174 13.74 -4.57 -13.83
C TRP A 174 13.90 -3.48 -12.78
N PHE A 175 15.14 -3.19 -12.35
CA PHE A 175 15.42 -2.02 -11.51
C PHE A 175 14.94 -0.73 -12.16
N LYS A 176 15.30 -0.48 -13.43
CA LYS A 176 14.84 0.72 -14.15
C LYS A 176 13.35 0.69 -14.47
N THR A 177 12.78 -0.47 -14.78
CA THR A 177 11.33 -0.61 -14.95
C THR A 177 10.57 -0.15 -13.70
N LEU A 178 10.96 -0.66 -12.52
CA LEU A 178 10.31 -0.30 -11.26
C LEU A 178 10.48 1.18 -10.93
N GLN A 179 11.70 1.72 -11.05
CA GLN A 179 11.97 3.13 -10.79
C GLN A 179 11.16 4.06 -11.73
N ASN A 180 11.20 3.80 -13.03
CA ASN A 180 10.48 4.61 -14.02
C ASN A 180 8.96 4.50 -13.83
N TYR A 181 8.47 3.30 -13.52
CA TYR A 181 7.05 3.10 -13.26
C TYR A 181 6.61 3.88 -12.03
N GLY A 182 7.37 3.81 -10.93
CA GLY A 182 7.11 4.58 -9.71
C GLY A 182 7.04 6.08 -9.98
N GLU A 183 8.01 6.64 -10.71
CA GLU A 183 8.04 8.06 -11.06
C GLU A 183 6.81 8.51 -11.87
N GLN A 184 6.36 7.67 -12.81
CA GLN A 184 5.18 7.96 -13.65
C GLN A 184 3.86 7.98 -12.88
N LEU A 185 3.77 7.31 -11.73
CA LEU A 185 2.55 7.24 -10.93
C LEU A 185 2.21 8.56 -10.24
N ASN A 186 3.16 9.49 -10.11
CA ASN A 186 3.01 10.74 -9.35
C ASN A 186 2.43 10.52 -7.94
N GLU A 187 2.81 9.41 -7.31
CA GLU A 187 2.32 8.99 -5.99
C GLU A 187 3.50 8.53 -5.13
N PRO A 188 4.02 9.38 -4.22
CA PRO A 188 5.20 9.06 -3.44
C PRO A 188 5.08 7.82 -2.54
N LEU A 189 3.87 7.43 -2.11
CA LEU A 189 3.69 6.19 -1.35
C LEU A 189 3.92 4.95 -2.23
N ALA A 190 3.60 5.02 -3.51
CA ALA A 190 3.87 3.96 -4.46
C ALA A 190 5.38 3.85 -4.75
N GLU A 191 6.05 4.99 -4.89
CA GLU A 191 7.51 5.04 -4.99
C GLU A 191 8.20 4.53 -3.71
N LEU A 192 7.66 4.83 -2.53
CA LEU A 192 8.14 4.33 -1.25
C LEU A 192 7.98 2.80 -1.14
N TYR A 193 6.88 2.26 -1.66
CA TYR A 193 6.66 0.81 -1.73
C TYR A 193 7.71 0.13 -2.63
N ILE A 194 7.98 0.72 -3.81
CA ILE A 194 9.05 0.25 -4.70
C ILE A 194 10.41 0.36 -4.01
N PHE A 195 10.70 1.49 -3.36
CA PHE A 195 11.94 1.69 -2.61
C PHE A 195 12.16 0.58 -1.59
N ASN A 196 11.15 0.26 -0.78
CA ASN A 196 11.26 -0.80 0.24
C ASN A 196 11.67 -2.15 -0.35
N PHE A 197 11.23 -2.45 -1.57
CA PHE A 197 11.62 -3.66 -2.29
C PHE A 197 13.04 -3.56 -2.90
N LEU A 198 13.42 -2.40 -3.45
CA LEU A 198 14.73 -2.20 -4.07
C LEU A 198 15.86 -2.08 -3.04
N SER A 199 15.58 -1.49 -1.88
CA SER A 199 16.55 -1.25 -0.81
C SER A 199 16.74 -2.46 0.10
N ASP A 200 15.89 -3.50 0.04
CA ASP A 200 16.06 -4.72 0.83
C ASP A 200 17.38 -5.41 0.47
N PRO A 201 18.31 -5.63 1.44
CA PRO A 201 19.58 -6.33 1.18
C PRO A 201 19.43 -7.74 0.61
N ARG A 202 18.26 -8.38 0.79
CA ARG A 202 17.94 -9.70 0.23
C ARG A 202 17.48 -9.64 -1.23
N SER A 203 17.21 -8.45 -1.75
CA SER A 203 16.75 -8.23 -3.13
C SER A 203 17.89 -8.44 -4.12
N GLU A 204 17.62 -9.17 -5.20
CA GLU A 204 18.52 -9.30 -6.37
C GLU A 204 18.82 -7.94 -7.06
N LEU A 205 18.06 -6.89 -6.69
CA LEU A 205 18.20 -5.54 -7.21
C LEU A 205 19.00 -4.61 -6.27
N HIS A 206 19.36 -5.04 -5.06
CA HIS A 206 19.96 -4.17 -4.03
C HIS A 206 21.27 -3.50 -4.49
N ALA A 207 22.15 -4.25 -5.17
CA ALA A 207 23.40 -3.68 -5.70
C ALA A 207 23.15 -2.58 -6.75
N TYR A 208 22.05 -2.65 -7.50
CA TYR A 208 21.66 -1.60 -8.45
C TYR A 208 21.09 -0.39 -7.75
N TYR A 209 20.34 -0.59 -6.66
CA TYR A 209 19.89 0.48 -5.78
C TYR A 209 21.07 1.27 -5.21
N LEU A 210 22.06 0.61 -4.58
CA LEU A 210 23.21 1.29 -3.99
C LEU A 210 24.01 2.10 -5.02
N LYS A 211 24.19 1.54 -6.22
CA LYS A 211 24.84 2.25 -7.33
C LYS A 211 24.03 3.45 -7.83
N ASP A 212 22.71 3.31 -7.96
CA ASP A 212 21.87 4.43 -8.37
C ASP A 212 21.84 5.52 -7.28
N LEU A 213 21.89 5.14 -6.00
CA LEU A 213 21.94 6.06 -4.88
C LEU A 213 23.19 6.97 -4.88
N SER A 214 24.34 6.48 -5.34
CA SER A 214 25.58 7.29 -5.42
C SER A 214 25.55 8.34 -6.54
N ASP A 215 24.83 8.05 -7.62
CA ASP A 215 24.95 8.78 -8.89
C ASP A 215 23.68 9.58 -9.25
N ASN A 216 22.56 9.34 -8.57
CA ASN A 216 21.23 9.82 -8.96
C ASN A 216 20.52 10.59 -7.84
N THR A 217 19.90 11.73 -8.19
CA THR A 217 19.11 12.56 -7.27
C THR A 217 17.67 12.05 -7.04
N TYR A 218 17.29 10.93 -7.67
CA TYR A 218 15.95 10.36 -7.59
C TYR A 218 15.43 10.23 -6.15
N TYR A 219 16.22 9.66 -5.24
CA TYR A 219 15.79 9.42 -3.86
C TYR A 219 15.68 10.70 -3.03
N ASP A 220 16.52 11.71 -3.29
CA ASP A 220 16.38 13.02 -2.64
C ASP A 220 15.12 13.76 -3.13
N LYS A 221 14.77 13.60 -4.41
CA LYS A 221 13.51 14.11 -4.97
C LYS A 221 12.30 13.37 -4.39
N LEU A 222 12.37 12.04 -4.25
CA LEU A 222 11.33 11.24 -3.57
C LEU A 222 11.14 11.70 -2.12
N LYS A 223 12.23 11.92 -1.37
CA LYS A 223 12.18 12.49 -0.01
C LYS A 223 11.39 13.80 -0.01
N THR A 224 11.74 14.71 -0.92
CA THR A 224 11.07 16.02 -1.04
C THR A 224 9.58 15.87 -1.33
N ARG A 225 9.21 14.96 -2.24
CA ARG A 225 7.78 14.69 -2.55
C ARG A 225 7.04 14.06 -1.37
N LEU A 226 7.67 13.16 -0.61
CA LEU A 226 7.09 12.58 0.61
C LEU A 226 6.85 13.65 1.68
N GLU A 227 7.83 14.53 1.92
CA GLU A 227 7.71 15.65 2.88
C GLU A 227 6.61 16.63 2.47
N ALA A 228 6.46 16.90 1.17
CA ALA A 228 5.45 17.82 0.65
C ALA A 228 4.03 17.23 0.68
N ASN A 229 3.86 15.98 0.24
CA ASN A 229 2.53 15.36 0.09
C ASN A 229 2.03 14.70 1.39
N TYR A 230 2.95 14.27 2.26
CA TYR A 230 2.66 13.53 3.49
C TYR A 230 3.38 14.11 4.72
N PRO A 231 3.27 15.44 4.99
CA PRO A 231 4.05 16.12 6.02
C PRO A 231 3.76 15.64 7.46
N ASN A 232 2.55 15.13 7.69
CA ASN A 232 2.08 14.69 9.02
C ASN A 232 2.11 13.15 9.15
N THR A 233 3.08 12.50 8.51
CA THR A 233 3.23 11.04 8.49
C THR A 233 4.63 10.65 8.91
N SER A 234 4.81 9.43 9.42
CA SER A 234 6.14 8.91 9.70
C SER A 234 6.90 8.48 8.45
N TYR A 235 6.25 8.39 7.28
CA TYR A 235 6.85 7.91 6.03
C TYR A 235 8.09 8.70 5.64
N ALA A 236 7.99 10.03 5.58
CA ALA A 236 9.08 10.90 5.18
C ALA A 236 10.27 10.81 6.16
N GLN A 237 9.99 10.76 7.46
CA GLN A 237 11.01 10.67 8.50
C GLN A 237 11.74 9.32 8.45
N GLN A 238 11.00 8.21 8.36
CA GLN A 238 11.57 6.87 8.24
C GLN A 238 12.41 6.75 6.97
N PHE A 239 11.89 7.24 5.83
CA PHE A 239 12.59 7.22 4.55
C PHE A 239 13.88 8.04 4.60
N ALA A 240 13.85 9.26 5.15
CA ALA A 240 15.04 10.10 5.28
C ALA A 240 16.11 9.48 6.20
N ALA A 241 15.70 8.81 7.27
CA ALA A 241 16.63 8.10 8.16
C ALA A 241 17.31 6.94 7.45
N ASN A 242 16.54 6.10 6.74
CA ASN A 242 17.08 4.99 5.95
C ASN A 242 18.01 5.48 4.85
N LEU A 243 17.58 6.49 4.08
CA LEU A 243 18.38 7.07 3.00
C LEU A 243 19.72 7.62 3.51
N ARG A 244 19.73 8.26 4.68
CA ARG A 244 20.97 8.74 5.31
C ARG A 244 21.89 7.58 5.69
N SER A 245 21.34 6.52 6.28
CA SER A 245 22.11 5.32 6.64
C SER A 245 22.77 4.70 5.40
N ASP A 246 22.01 4.52 4.33
CA ASP A 246 22.52 3.92 3.08
C ASP A 246 23.58 4.81 2.42
N LYS A 247 23.40 6.14 2.45
CA LYS A 247 24.41 7.09 1.95
C LYS A 247 25.73 7.03 2.72
N VAL A 248 25.69 6.75 4.02
CA VAL A 248 26.91 6.55 4.82
C VAL A 248 27.59 5.25 4.41
N LEU A 249 26.83 4.16 4.20
CA LEU A 249 27.37 2.86 3.79
C LEU A 249 28.10 2.90 2.44
N ILE A 250 27.62 3.67 1.47
CA ILE A 250 28.28 3.81 0.16
C ILE A 250 29.46 4.80 0.16
N GLY A 251 29.49 5.73 1.12
CA GLY A 251 30.57 6.72 1.27
C GLY A 251 31.71 6.25 2.18
N SER A 252 31.57 5.08 2.80
CA SER A 252 32.58 4.38 3.61
C SER A 252 33.39 3.42 2.74
#